data_AF-A0A2W4WSU7-F1
#
_entry.id   AF-A0A2W4WSU7-F1
#
_cell.length_a   1.000
_cell.length_b   1.000
_cell.length_c   1.000
_cell.angle_alpha   90.00
_cell.angle_beta   90.00
_cell.angle_gamma   90.00
#
_symmetry.space_group_name_H-M   'P 1'
#
loop_
_entity.id
_entity.type
_entity.pdbx_description
1 polymer ?
#
loop_
_entity_poly.entity_id
_entity_poly.type
_entity_poly.pdbx_seq_one_letter_code
_entity_poly.pdbx_strand_id
1 'polypeptide(L)'
;MTPEHEIESDSFDRGIIPAETQARMDREGENYKHTASDEEPDTESIDVTAGQTVSNEGLANNYAIEPEMYIDEPGDLKDQQ
;
A
#
# COMPACT_ATOMS: atom_id res chain seq x y z
N MET A 1 19.12 9.70 -20.74
CA MET A 1 18.72 10.16 -19.40
C MET A 1 18.34 8.91 -18.65
N THR A 2 19.29 8.29 -17.96
CA THR A 2 19.03 7.12 -17.12
C THR A 2 18.24 7.62 -15.91
N PRO A 3 17.09 7.02 -15.56
CA PRO A 3 16.44 7.39 -14.33
C PRO A 3 17.37 6.95 -13.20
N GLU A 4 17.96 7.93 -12.50
CA GLU A 4 18.56 7.71 -11.19
C GLU A 4 17.40 7.33 -10.26
N HIS A 5 17.02 6.07 -10.27
CA HIS A 5 16.06 5.50 -9.33
C HIS A 5 16.74 5.59 -7.95
N GLU A 6 16.13 6.34 -7.03
CA GLU A 6 16.68 6.59 -5.71
C GLU A 6 16.95 5.27 -4.97
N ILE A 7 18.21 4.84 -4.98
CA ILE A 7 18.74 3.61 -4.37
C ILE A 7 18.44 3.56 -2.84
N GLU A 8 18.00 4.67 -2.24
CA GLU A 8 17.78 4.75 -0.80
C GLU A 8 16.50 4.07 -0.31
N SER A 9 15.56 3.68 -1.18
CA SER A 9 14.27 3.10 -0.73
C SER A 9 14.02 1.64 -1.08
N ASP A 10 14.80 1.02 -1.97
CA ASP A 10 14.48 -0.27 -2.58
C ASP A 10 15.05 -1.51 -1.90
N SER A 11 15.93 -1.31 -0.93
CA SER A 11 16.60 -2.39 -0.21
C SER A 11 17.01 -1.89 1.18
N PHE A 12 17.21 -2.83 2.10
CA PHE A 12 17.66 -2.50 3.45
C PHE A 12 19.16 -2.17 3.52
N ASP A 13 19.95 -2.58 2.53
CA ASP A 13 21.38 -2.30 2.41
C ASP A 13 21.67 -1.30 1.29
N ARG A 14 22.52 -0.32 1.58
CA ARG A 14 22.82 0.76 0.65
C ARG A 14 23.66 0.24 -0.52
N GLY A 15 23.08 0.30 -1.71
CA GLY A 15 23.77 -0.07 -2.95
C GLY A 15 23.73 -1.56 -3.27
N ILE A 16 22.94 -2.35 -2.55
CA ILE A 16 22.70 -3.76 -2.88
C ILE A 16 21.20 -3.98 -3.07
N ILE A 17 20.79 -4.11 -4.33
CA ILE A 17 19.43 -4.51 -4.67
C ILE A 17 19.42 -6.05 -4.88
N PRO A 18 18.61 -6.81 -4.14
CA PRO A 18 18.48 -8.24 -4.38
C PRO A 18 18.02 -8.53 -5.81
N ALA A 19 18.52 -9.62 -6.40
CA ALA A 19 18.15 -9.99 -7.78
C ALA A 19 16.64 -10.21 -7.94
N GLU A 20 15.98 -10.72 -6.89
CA GLU A 20 14.52 -10.91 -6.87
C GLU A 20 13.78 -9.57 -6.90
N THR A 21 14.21 -8.59 -6.09
CA THR A 21 13.67 -7.24 -6.05
C THR A 21 13.81 -6.54 -7.40
N GLN A 22 15.00 -6.63 -8.02
CA GLN A 22 15.24 -6.07 -9.36
C GLN A 22 14.33 -6.70 -10.42
N ALA A 23 14.21 -8.04 -10.42
CA ALA A 23 13.35 -8.74 -11.36
C ALA A 23 11.87 -8.38 -11.17
N ARG A 24 11.46 -8.08 -9.93
CA ARG A 24 10.12 -7.58 -9.62
C ARG A 24 9.89 -6.17 -10.13
N MET A 25 10.83 -5.26 -9.93
CA MET A 25 10.76 -3.90 -10.48
C MET A 25 10.59 -3.93 -12.00
N ASP A 26 11.36 -4.76 -12.70
CA ASP A 26 11.28 -4.88 -14.16
C ASP A 26 9.91 -5.45 -14.61
N ARG A 27 9.30 -6.32 -13.80
CA ARG A 27 8.01 -6.95 -14.09
C ARG A 27 6.81 -6.07 -13.75
N GLU A 28 6.86 -5.40 -12.60
CA GLU A 28 5.77 -4.60 -12.02
C GLU A 28 5.80 -3.15 -12.50
N GLY A 29 6.98 -2.64 -12.88
CA GLY A 29 7.15 -1.32 -13.47
C GLY A 29 6.60 -0.22 -12.57
N GLU A 30 5.66 0.57 -13.11
CA GLU A 30 5.00 1.67 -12.40
C GLU A 30 4.15 1.21 -11.21
N ASN A 31 3.77 -0.08 -11.16
CA ASN A 31 2.99 -0.63 -10.05
C ASN A 31 3.88 -1.19 -8.92
N TYR A 32 5.21 -1.13 -9.07
CA TYR A 32 6.13 -1.58 -8.04
C TYR A 32 5.96 -0.72 -6.78
N LYS A 33 5.75 -1.40 -5.64
CA LYS A 33 5.48 -0.82 -4.32
C LYS A 33 4.15 -0.07 -4.13
N HIS A 34 3.23 -0.15 -5.08
CA HIS A 34 1.90 0.44 -4.90
C HIS A 34 0.96 -0.53 -4.18
N THR A 35 0.09 0.03 -3.33
CA THR A 35 -1.03 -0.69 -2.72
C THR A 35 -2.24 -0.64 -3.64
N ALA A 36 -3.21 -1.55 -3.43
CA ALA A 36 -4.45 -1.48 -4.19
C ALA A 36 -5.23 -0.17 -3.91
N SER A 37 -5.07 0.44 -2.72
CA SER A 37 -5.62 1.76 -2.42
C SER A 37 -5.11 2.86 -3.36
N ASP A 38 -3.89 2.73 -3.87
CA ASP A 38 -3.29 3.73 -4.77
C ASP A 38 -3.91 3.67 -6.17
N GLU A 39 -4.58 2.56 -6.52
CA GLU A 39 -5.19 2.31 -7.83
C GLU A 39 -6.72 2.48 -7.84
N GLU A 40 -7.38 2.57 -6.67
CA GLU A 40 -8.85 2.69 -6.56
C GLU A 40 -9.31 4.16 -6.67
N PRO A 41 -10.11 4.52 -7.71
CA PRO A 41 -10.50 5.90 -7.98
C PRO A 41 -11.77 6.38 -7.25
N ASP A 42 -12.45 5.51 -6.49
CA ASP A 42 -13.81 5.75 -6.02
C ASP A 42 -13.85 6.06 -4.52
N THR A 43 -13.83 7.36 -4.19
CA THR A 43 -13.90 7.88 -2.81
C THR A 43 -15.23 7.62 -2.11
N GLU A 44 -16.25 7.11 -2.80
CA GLU A 44 -17.55 6.71 -2.23
C GLU A 44 -17.63 5.22 -1.88
N SER A 45 -16.58 4.43 -2.13
CA SER A 45 -16.54 2.99 -1.87
C SER A 45 -16.03 2.66 -0.46
N ILE A 46 -16.33 1.44 0.04
CA ILE A 46 -15.79 0.94 1.31
C ILE A 46 -14.29 0.73 1.16
N ASP A 47 -13.49 1.36 2.02
CA ASP A 47 -12.04 1.10 2.09
C ASP A 47 -11.80 -0.33 2.63
N VAL A 48 -11.48 -1.24 1.70
CA VAL A 48 -11.12 -2.65 1.99
C VAL A 48 -9.60 -2.87 2.01
N THR A 49 -8.82 -1.81 1.80
CA THR A 49 -7.38 -1.84 1.58
C THR A 49 -6.59 -1.16 2.70
N ALA A 50 -7.27 -0.55 3.68
CA ALA A 50 -6.67 0.07 4.87
C ALA A 50 -5.64 -0.81 5.61
N GLY A 51 -5.82 -2.14 5.56
CA GLY A 51 -4.90 -3.11 6.17
C GLY A 51 -3.65 -3.45 5.35
N GLN A 52 -3.54 -2.94 4.12
CA GLN A 52 -2.44 -3.23 3.23
C GLN A 52 -1.21 -2.40 3.60
N THR A 53 -0.05 -3.04 3.61
CA THR A 53 1.24 -2.38 3.80
C THR A 53 2.27 -2.95 2.85
N VAL A 54 3.21 -2.12 2.43
CA VAL A 54 4.30 -2.51 1.54
C VAL A 54 5.63 -2.13 2.19
N SER A 55 6.57 -3.08 2.21
CA SER A 55 7.92 -2.85 2.73
C SER A 55 8.86 -2.19 1.70
N ASN A 56 10.05 -1.79 2.13
CA ASN A 56 11.07 -1.19 1.26
C ASN A 56 11.49 -2.09 0.08
N GLU A 57 11.40 -3.41 0.20
CA GLU A 57 11.69 -4.35 -0.89
C GLU A 57 10.42 -4.72 -1.69
N GLY A 58 9.33 -4.01 -1.44
CA GLY A 58 8.05 -4.22 -2.10
C GLY A 58 7.26 -5.43 -1.59
N LEU A 59 7.65 -6.08 -0.48
CA LEU A 59 6.83 -7.17 0.09
C LEU A 59 5.52 -6.59 0.62
N ALA A 60 4.40 -7.06 0.08
CA ALA A 60 3.06 -6.67 0.49
C ALA A 60 2.54 -7.58 1.62
N ASN A 61 1.91 -6.96 2.62
CA ASN A 61 1.21 -7.63 3.70
C ASN A 61 -0.22 -7.10 3.82
N ASN A 62 -1.13 -7.93 4.33
CA ASN A 62 -2.49 -7.54 4.66
C ASN A 62 -2.77 -7.86 6.13
N TYR A 63 -3.00 -6.82 6.92
CA TYR A 63 -3.40 -6.93 8.32
C TYR A 63 -4.93 -6.77 8.41
N ALA A 64 -5.55 -7.59 9.27
CA ALA A 64 -6.97 -7.44 9.54
C ALA A 64 -7.22 -6.11 10.26
N ILE A 65 -8.06 -5.27 9.67
CA ILE A 65 -8.58 -4.03 10.26
C ILE A 65 -10.09 -4.13 10.29
N GLU A 66 -10.71 -3.66 11.38
CA GLU A 66 -12.16 -3.59 11.49
C GLU A 66 -12.69 -2.51 10.51
N PRO A 67 -13.56 -2.87 9.56
CA PRO A 67 -14.14 -1.90 8.66
C PRO A 67 -15.14 -1.00 9.38
N GLU A 68 -15.34 0.21 8.86
CA GLU A 68 -16.43 1.06 9.34
C GLU A 68 -17.78 0.37 9.10
N MET A 69 -18.53 0.18 10.18
CA MET A 69 -19.89 -0.36 10.13
C MET A 69 -20.83 0.71 9.60
N TYR A 70 -21.71 0.36 8.65
CA TYR A 70 -22.78 1.26 8.21
C TYR A 70 -23.68 1.63 9.39
N ILE A 71 -23.90 2.94 9.61
CA ILE A 71 -24.90 3.46 10.54
C ILE A 71 -26.15 3.82 9.73
N ASP A 72 -27.17 2.96 9.78
CA ASP A 72 -28.40 3.16 9.00
C ASP A 72 -29.39 4.18 9.63
N GLU A 73 -29.26 4.51 10.93
CA GLU A 73 -30.18 5.44 11.62
C GLU A 73 -29.47 6.58 12.40
N PRO A 74 -29.98 7.83 12.37
CA PRO A 74 -29.39 8.94 13.13
C PRO A 74 -29.61 8.75 14.65
N GLY A 75 -28.60 8.22 15.34
CA GLY A 75 -28.63 8.00 16.79
C GLY A 75 -27.33 7.42 17.39
N ASP A 76 -26.62 6.59 16.63
CA ASP A 76 -25.47 5.80 17.15
C ASP A 76 -24.17 6.59 17.39
N LEU A 77 -24.10 7.82 16.89
CA LEU A 77 -22.95 8.72 17.11
C LEU A 77 -22.95 9.41 18.48
N LYS A 78 -24.01 9.27 19.29
CA LYS A 78 -24.09 9.92 20.61
C LYS A 78 -23.71 8.98 21.74
N ASP A 79 -22.51 8.41 21.69
CA ASP A 79 -21.79 7.93 22.87
C ASP A 79 -20.30 7.71 22.54
N GLN A 80 -19.65 8.71 21.92
CA GLN A 80 -18.20 8.80 21.95
C GLN A 80 -17.80 9.76 23.08
N GLN A 81 -17.44 9.19 24.25
CA GLN A 81 -16.60 9.84 25.26
C GLN A 81 -15.13 9.60 24.93
#